data_AF-E9GDK8-F1
#
_entry.id   AF-E9GDK8-F1
#
_cell.length_a   1.000
_cell.length_b   1.000
_cell.length_c   1.000
_cell.angle_alpha   90.00
_cell.angle_beta   90.00
_cell.angle_gamma   90.00
#
_symmetry.space_group_name_H-M   'P 1'
#
loop_
_entity.id
_entity.type
_entity.pdbx_description
1 polymer ?
#
loop_
_entity_poly.entity_id
_entity_poly.type
_entity_poly.pdbx_seq_one_letter_code
_entity_poly.pdbx_strand_id
1 'polypeptide(L)'
;MASSDENVSDSDEDMISCHHYFCLSCIKSFSKPKCATCPTCRTSTDLTARKIERLTTNNIALRLVAISEDRARERQEHETVEKEIMDQQLWCSECNMSATNECHKKEHAILSYFDIYNSHSSLLKSVISETNAVCDRALEHHQKIYSTLLEMFAKVRWLESQIILRVESSKASISHLESLKSKEDFKEVPAEEDMVNTVNQMNQLIVQITERSDLAKAAELEACELLKTYGSNSSTFLISLLETEQCLPEGLGLGSNGDGVDKCGELNDLKKKYGLSKDENNMVEDEVVKSQDYTKPVTCSLN
;
A
#
# COMPACT_ATOMS: atom_id res chain seq x y z
N MET A 1 -12.20 -57.47 2.71
CA MET A 1 -12.14 -56.76 4.00
C MET A 1 -11.73 -55.34 3.70
N ALA A 2 -12.74 -54.49 3.51
CA ALA A 2 -12.58 -53.06 3.27
C ALA A 2 -13.18 -52.37 4.50
N SER A 3 -12.34 -51.70 5.27
CA SER A 3 -12.75 -50.79 6.35
C SER A 3 -12.29 -49.40 5.93
N SER A 4 -13.14 -48.71 5.20
CA SER A 4 -13.03 -47.27 4.99
C SER A 4 -13.69 -46.60 6.18
N ASP A 5 -12.86 -46.17 7.13
CA ASP A 5 -13.27 -45.28 8.21
C ASP A 5 -13.56 -43.90 7.59
N GLU A 6 -14.84 -43.64 7.33
CA GLU A 6 -15.30 -42.30 7.01
C GLU A 6 -15.25 -41.47 8.28
N ASN A 7 -14.24 -40.61 8.32
CA ASN A 7 -14.07 -39.57 9.33
C ASN A 7 -15.14 -38.50 9.09
N VAL A 8 -16.33 -38.70 9.67
CA VAL A 8 -17.41 -37.71 9.68
C VAL A 8 -16.96 -36.55 10.56
N SER A 9 -16.54 -35.46 9.94
CA SER A 9 -16.31 -34.20 10.63
C SER A 9 -17.67 -33.66 11.08
N ASP A 10 -17.93 -33.71 12.39
CA ASP A 10 -18.96 -32.92 13.06
C ASP A 10 -18.56 -31.43 12.95
N SER A 11 -18.87 -30.84 11.81
CA SER A 11 -18.80 -29.39 11.61
C SER A 11 -20.15 -28.79 11.98
N ASP A 12 -20.31 -28.45 13.25
CA ASP A 12 -21.35 -27.56 13.76
C ASP A 12 -21.14 -26.15 13.17
N GLU A 13 -21.56 -25.93 11.92
CA GLU A 13 -21.54 -24.60 11.27
C GLU A 13 -22.96 -24.07 11.05
N ASP A 14 -23.51 -23.56 12.14
CA ASP A 14 -24.74 -22.79 12.18
C ASP A 14 -24.46 -21.29 11.99
N MET A 15 -24.24 -20.87 10.73
CA MET A 15 -24.43 -19.49 10.28
C MET A 15 -24.61 -19.42 8.75
N ILE A 16 -25.23 -18.34 8.24
CA ILE A 16 -24.87 -17.90 6.88
C ILE A 16 -23.39 -17.55 6.97
N SER A 17 -22.53 -18.29 6.27
CA SER A 17 -21.06 -18.24 6.40
C SER A 17 -20.45 -16.84 6.23
N CYS A 18 -21.21 -15.89 5.68
CA CYS A 18 -20.78 -14.52 5.48
C CYS A 18 -21.09 -13.56 6.64
N HIS A 19 -21.62 -14.04 7.78
CA HIS A 19 -21.91 -13.24 8.99
C HIS A 19 -22.79 -11.98 8.77
N HIS A 20 -23.58 -11.93 7.70
CA HIS A 20 -24.53 -10.85 7.44
C HIS A 20 -25.90 -11.22 8.03
N TYR A 21 -26.55 -10.27 8.71
CA TYR A 21 -27.80 -10.52 9.41
C TYR A 21 -29.00 -9.90 8.68
N PHE A 22 -30.07 -10.67 8.55
CA PHE A 22 -31.32 -10.25 7.91
C PHE A 22 -32.50 -10.70 8.77
N CYS A 23 -33.60 -9.96 8.67
CA CYS A 23 -34.85 -10.42 9.25
C CYS A 23 -35.31 -11.72 8.57
N LEU A 24 -35.99 -12.62 9.28
CA LEU A 24 -36.40 -13.91 8.72
C LEU A 24 -37.28 -13.75 7.47
N SER A 25 -38.20 -12.78 7.45
CA SER A 25 -39.01 -12.47 6.27
C SER A 25 -38.19 -11.93 5.11
N CYS A 26 -37.15 -11.14 5.40
CA CYS A 26 -36.21 -10.60 4.42
C CYS A 26 -35.46 -11.75 3.74
N ILE A 27 -34.78 -12.63 4.51
CA ILE A 27 -33.97 -13.71 3.95
C ILE A 27 -34.81 -14.77 3.24
N LYS A 28 -36.05 -15.03 3.70
CA LYS A 28 -37.00 -15.91 3.01
C LYS A 28 -37.25 -15.48 1.56
N SER A 29 -37.37 -14.17 1.34
CA SER A 29 -37.59 -13.60 0.00
C SER A 29 -36.41 -13.83 -0.96
N PHE A 30 -35.21 -14.06 -0.43
CA PHE A 30 -33.98 -14.33 -1.19
C PHE A 30 -33.54 -15.80 -1.12
N SER A 31 -34.36 -16.65 -0.52
CA SER A 31 -34.06 -18.08 -0.37
C SER A 31 -34.79 -18.91 -1.42
N LYS A 32 -34.14 -19.99 -1.85
CA LYS A 32 -34.75 -21.08 -2.59
C LYS A 32 -34.97 -22.26 -1.63
N PRO A 33 -35.80 -23.26 -1.98
CA PRO A 33 -36.14 -24.37 -1.08
C PRO A 33 -34.96 -25.14 -0.47
N LYS A 34 -33.77 -25.06 -1.07
CA LYS A 34 -32.55 -25.76 -0.63
C LYS A 34 -31.36 -24.84 -0.41
N CYS A 35 -31.48 -23.53 -0.59
CA CYS A 35 -30.36 -22.61 -0.37
C CYS A 35 -30.83 -21.21 0.00
N ALA A 36 -30.12 -20.55 0.92
CA ALA A 36 -30.26 -19.11 1.15
C ALA A 36 -29.07 -18.39 0.55
N THR A 37 -29.31 -17.30 -0.18
CA THR A 37 -28.25 -16.47 -0.72
C THR A 37 -28.23 -15.13 0.01
N CYS A 38 -27.07 -14.73 0.52
CA CYS A 38 -26.88 -13.42 1.13
C CYS A 38 -27.10 -12.31 0.08
N PRO A 39 -28.05 -11.37 0.28
CA PRO A 39 -28.24 -10.24 -0.63
C PRO A 39 -27.01 -9.33 -0.77
N THR A 40 -26.17 -9.25 0.26
CA THR A 40 -25.00 -8.36 0.29
C THR A 40 -23.80 -8.95 -0.46
N CYS A 41 -23.37 -10.15 -0.09
CA CYS A 41 -22.14 -10.76 -0.62
C CYS A 41 -22.38 -11.91 -1.60
N ARG A 42 -23.64 -12.29 -1.85
CA ARG A 42 -24.04 -13.39 -2.73
C ARG A 42 -23.54 -14.78 -2.33
N THR A 43 -22.94 -14.92 -1.15
CA THR A 43 -22.60 -16.23 -0.59
C THR A 43 -23.87 -17.04 -0.38
N SER A 44 -23.87 -18.27 -0.88
CA SER A 44 -24.97 -19.21 -0.74
C SER A 44 -24.69 -20.19 0.38
N THR A 45 -25.67 -20.38 1.25
CA THR A 45 -25.65 -21.36 2.33
C THR A 45 -26.60 -22.49 1.97
N ASP A 46 -26.11 -23.72 2.02
CA ASP A 46 -26.92 -24.91 1.81
C ASP A 46 -27.91 -25.10 2.97
N LEU A 47 -29.15 -25.39 2.61
CA LEU A 47 -30.27 -25.65 3.51
C LEU A 47 -30.83 -27.07 3.31
N THR A 48 -30.18 -27.94 2.52
CA THR A 48 -30.66 -29.32 2.29
C THR A 48 -30.94 -30.09 3.59
N ALA A 49 -30.13 -29.90 4.62
CA ALA A 49 -30.28 -30.53 5.92
C ALA A 49 -31.15 -29.74 6.92
N ARG A 50 -31.53 -28.48 6.62
CA ARG A 50 -32.18 -27.61 7.62
C ARG A 50 -33.16 -26.60 7.03
N LYS A 51 -34.22 -26.30 7.78
CA LYS A 51 -35.15 -25.23 7.41
C LYS A 51 -34.51 -23.86 7.67
N ILE A 52 -34.88 -22.85 6.88
CA ILE A 52 -34.36 -21.48 6.99
C ILE A 52 -34.63 -20.84 8.37
N GLU A 53 -35.71 -21.25 9.04
CA GLU A 53 -36.06 -20.82 10.39
C GLU A 53 -35.07 -21.29 11.46
N ARG A 54 -34.22 -22.27 11.14
CA ARG A 54 -33.17 -22.79 12.02
C ARG A 54 -31.80 -22.19 11.75
N LEU A 55 -31.70 -21.22 10.84
CA LEU A 55 -30.48 -20.41 10.77
C LEU A 55 -30.31 -19.67 12.09
N THR A 56 -29.09 -19.58 12.57
CA THR A 56 -28.75 -18.83 13.78
C THR A 56 -29.28 -17.41 13.67
N THR A 57 -30.28 -17.13 14.50
CA THR A 57 -30.70 -15.77 14.78
C THR A 57 -29.52 -15.02 15.38
N ASN A 58 -29.45 -13.71 15.16
CA ASN A 58 -28.48 -12.86 15.83
C ASN A 58 -28.83 -12.79 17.33
N ASN A 59 -28.58 -13.89 18.04
CA ASN A 59 -28.85 -14.03 19.46
C ASN A 59 -27.99 -13.04 20.25
N ILE A 60 -26.88 -12.55 19.67
CA ILE A 60 -26.07 -11.47 20.25
C ILE A 60 -26.83 -10.15 20.16
N ALA A 61 -27.36 -9.75 19.00
CA ALA A 61 -28.16 -8.52 18.89
C ALA A 61 -29.45 -8.60 19.72
N LEU A 62 -30.14 -9.75 19.70
CA LEU A 62 -31.32 -9.96 20.54
C LEU A 62 -30.98 -9.97 22.04
N ARG A 63 -29.85 -10.58 22.46
CA ARG A 63 -29.37 -10.50 23.84
C ARG A 63 -28.91 -9.10 24.20
N LEU A 64 -28.27 -8.35 23.31
CA LEU A 64 -27.85 -6.97 23.57
C LEU A 64 -29.06 -6.05 23.71
N VAL A 65 -30.09 -6.24 22.89
CA VAL A 65 -31.38 -5.54 23.03
C VAL A 65 -32.05 -5.93 24.34
N ALA A 66 -32.19 -7.23 24.63
CA ALA A 66 -32.77 -7.70 25.89
C ALA A 66 -31.98 -7.20 27.11
N ILE A 67 -30.65 -7.27 27.10
CA ILE A 67 -29.78 -6.71 28.15
C ILE A 67 -29.94 -5.20 28.25
N SER A 68 -30.11 -4.48 27.13
CA SER A 68 -30.31 -3.03 27.18
C SER A 68 -31.69 -2.65 27.72
N GLU A 69 -32.72 -3.44 27.40
CA GLU A 69 -34.09 -3.28 27.89
C GLU A 69 -34.20 -3.69 29.36
N ASP A 70 -33.52 -4.76 29.75
CA ASP A 70 -33.43 -5.24 31.13
C ASP A 70 -32.58 -4.29 31.98
N ARG A 71 -31.45 -3.78 31.49
CA ARG A 71 -30.71 -2.70 32.16
C ARG A 71 -31.49 -1.39 32.23
N ALA A 72 -32.37 -1.12 31.27
CA ALA A 72 -33.28 0.03 31.33
C ALA A 72 -34.37 -0.17 32.39
N ARG A 73 -34.87 -1.40 32.56
CA ARG A 73 -35.80 -1.82 33.61
C ARG A 73 -35.16 -1.87 35.00
N GLU A 74 -33.94 -2.39 35.11
CA GLU A 74 -33.15 -2.50 36.35
C GLU A 74 -32.71 -1.15 36.88
N ARG A 75 -32.34 -0.19 36.00
CA ARG A 75 -32.16 1.23 36.37
C ARG A 75 -33.42 1.85 36.96
N GLN A 76 -34.58 1.24 36.71
CA GLN A 76 -35.88 1.65 37.23
C GLN A 76 -36.25 0.93 38.54
N GLU A 77 -35.60 -0.19 38.90
CA GLU A 77 -36.15 -1.13 39.89
C GLU A 77 -35.30 -1.53 41.11
N HIS A 78 -33.96 -1.40 41.18
CA HIS A 78 -33.19 -1.29 42.46
C HIS A 78 -31.73 -1.78 42.38
N GLU A 79 -30.88 -1.02 43.08
CA GLU A 79 -29.49 -1.23 43.51
C GLU A 79 -29.35 -2.32 44.61
N THR A 80 -29.85 -3.55 44.40
CA THR A 80 -29.62 -4.67 45.36
C THR A 80 -29.65 -6.11 44.81
N VAL A 81 -30.05 -6.34 43.54
CA VAL A 81 -30.19 -7.70 42.96
C VAL A 81 -28.92 -8.20 42.24
N GLU A 82 -27.94 -7.32 41.98
CA GLU A 82 -26.72 -7.65 41.19
C GLU A 82 -25.86 -8.79 41.78
N LYS A 83 -26.01 -9.12 43.06
CA LYS A 83 -25.20 -10.16 43.71
C LYS A 83 -25.65 -11.60 43.43
N GLU A 84 -26.92 -11.85 43.12
CA GLU A 84 -27.43 -13.21 42.89
C GLU A 84 -27.37 -13.63 41.41
N ILE A 85 -27.35 -12.68 40.47
CA ILE A 85 -27.27 -12.96 39.02
C ILE A 85 -25.84 -13.28 38.56
N MET A 86 -24.82 -12.81 39.29
CA MET A 86 -23.41 -13.10 38.99
C MET A 86 -23.02 -14.56 39.28
N ASP A 87 -23.71 -15.25 40.19
CA ASP A 87 -23.35 -16.61 40.62
C ASP A 87 -23.80 -17.71 39.64
N GLN A 88 -24.51 -17.38 38.54
CA GLN A 88 -25.05 -18.38 37.59
C GLN A 88 -24.46 -18.34 36.18
N GLN A 89 -23.48 -17.48 35.89
CA GLN A 89 -22.87 -17.42 34.56
C GLN A 89 -21.62 -18.30 34.46
N LEU A 90 -21.84 -19.62 34.55
CA LEU A 90 -20.82 -20.63 34.32
C LEU A 90 -20.87 -21.12 32.87
N TRP A 91 -19.71 -21.43 32.29
CA TRP A 91 -19.58 -21.92 30.92
C TRP A 91 -18.91 -23.28 30.91
N CYS A 92 -19.48 -24.22 30.16
CA CYS A 92 -18.91 -25.53 29.94
C CYS A 92 -17.97 -25.49 28.73
N SER A 93 -16.67 -25.68 28.94
CA SER A 93 -15.67 -25.64 27.86
C SER A 93 -15.82 -26.77 26.85
N GLU A 94 -16.28 -27.95 27.29
CA GLU A 94 -16.50 -29.11 26.43
C GLU A 94 -17.74 -28.99 25.55
N CYS A 95 -18.85 -28.45 26.10
CA CYS A 95 -20.07 -28.25 25.32
C CYS A 95 -20.08 -26.92 24.56
N ASN A 96 -19.10 -26.04 24.81
CA ASN A 96 -19.02 -24.70 24.25
C ASN A 96 -20.32 -23.89 24.42
N MET A 97 -20.94 -23.97 25.60
CA MET A 97 -22.16 -23.25 25.95
C MET A 97 -22.29 -23.01 27.46
N SER A 98 -23.31 -22.26 27.87
CA SER A 98 -23.66 -22.08 29.28
C SER A 98 -23.79 -23.43 29.98
N ALA A 99 -23.10 -23.58 31.11
CA ALA A 99 -23.07 -24.83 31.85
C ALA A 99 -24.47 -25.19 32.35
N THR A 100 -24.86 -26.45 32.16
CA THR A 100 -26.11 -27.00 32.69
C THR A 100 -25.80 -27.98 33.83
N ASN A 101 -26.82 -28.35 34.60
CA ASN A 101 -26.69 -29.41 35.61
C ASN A 101 -26.21 -30.74 35.02
N GLU A 102 -26.45 -31.01 33.73
CA GLU A 102 -25.91 -32.19 33.06
C GLU A 102 -24.40 -32.11 32.85
N CYS A 103 -23.86 -30.91 32.59
CA CYS A 103 -22.42 -30.70 32.49
C CYS A 103 -21.72 -31.01 33.82
N HIS A 104 -22.32 -30.61 34.95
CA HIS A 104 -21.81 -30.96 36.28
C HIS A 104 -21.85 -32.47 36.54
N LYS A 105 -22.94 -33.15 36.16
CA LYS A 105 -23.08 -34.61 36.34
C LYS A 105 -22.09 -35.41 35.51
N LYS A 106 -21.68 -34.88 34.36
CA LYS A 106 -20.68 -35.48 33.47
C LYS A 106 -19.24 -35.04 33.79
N GLU A 107 -19.05 -34.28 34.87
CA GLU A 107 -17.75 -33.76 35.31
C GLU A 107 -17.02 -32.92 34.24
N HIS A 108 -17.78 -32.20 33.40
CA HIS A 108 -17.17 -31.35 32.38
C HIS A 108 -16.37 -30.20 33.01
N ALA A 109 -15.33 -29.73 32.31
CA ALA A 109 -14.58 -28.55 32.72
C ALA A 109 -15.43 -27.26 32.61
N ILE A 110 -15.82 -26.73 33.77
CA ILE A 110 -16.65 -25.54 33.90
C ILE A 110 -15.79 -24.35 34.32
N LEU A 111 -15.90 -23.26 33.56
CA LEU A 111 -15.14 -22.03 33.75
C LEU A 111 -16.08 -20.86 34.01
N SER A 112 -15.53 -19.80 34.59
CA SER A 112 -16.23 -18.51 34.67
C SER A 112 -16.47 -17.97 33.26
N TYR A 113 -17.69 -17.52 32.99
CA TYR A 113 -18.02 -16.84 31.73
C TYR A 113 -17.11 -15.63 31.49
N PHE A 114 -16.72 -14.92 32.56
CA PHE A 114 -15.85 -13.75 32.48
C PHE A 114 -14.46 -14.11 31.95
N ASP A 115 -13.89 -15.22 32.40
CA ASP A 115 -12.54 -15.66 31.98
C ASP A 115 -12.52 -16.06 30.51
N ILE A 116 -13.54 -16.81 30.08
CA ILE A 116 -13.68 -17.19 28.66
C ILE A 116 -13.91 -15.96 27.80
N TYR A 117 -14.80 -15.05 28.22
CA TYR A 117 -15.05 -13.81 27.50
C TYR A 117 -13.76 -13.01 27.32
N ASN A 118 -12.97 -12.83 28.39
CA ASN A 118 -11.72 -12.08 28.31
C ASN A 118 -10.68 -12.79 27.44
N SER A 119 -10.55 -14.11 27.54
CA SER A 119 -9.64 -14.89 26.71
C SER A 119 -10.01 -14.79 25.23
N HIS A 120 -11.28 -15.03 24.89
CA HIS A 120 -11.79 -14.91 23.52
C HIS A 120 -11.71 -13.48 23.00
N SER A 121 -12.01 -12.48 23.84
CA SER A 121 -11.88 -11.07 23.48
C SER A 121 -10.43 -10.71 23.18
N SER A 122 -9.48 -11.20 23.98
CA SER A 122 -8.04 -10.99 23.75
C SER A 122 -7.58 -11.67 22.45
N LEU A 123 -8.01 -12.90 22.21
CA LEU A 123 -7.71 -13.63 20.98
C LEU A 123 -8.27 -12.89 19.76
N LEU A 124 -9.53 -12.48 19.79
CA LEU A 124 -10.17 -11.72 18.71
C LEU A 124 -9.45 -10.40 18.46
N LYS A 125 -9.06 -9.65 19.50
CA LYS A 125 -8.25 -8.43 19.36
C LYS A 125 -6.93 -8.71 18.66
N SER A 126 -6.25 -9.81 19.02
CA SER A 126 -5.01 -10.23 18.38
C SER A 126 -5.23 -10.52 16.88
N VAL A 127 -6.22 -11.35 16.55
CA VAL A 127 -6.55 -11.71 15.16
C VAL A 127 -6.93 -10.47 14.33
N ILE A 128 -7.72 -9.55 14.90
CA ILE A 128 -8.08 -8.28 14.24
C ILE A 128 -6.82 -7.45 13.99
N SER A 129 -5.93 -7.33 14.99
CA SER A 129 -4.69 -6.56 14.85
C SER A 129 -3.76 -7.14 13.77
N GLU A 130 -3.61 -8.46 13.72
CA GLU A 130 -2.81 -9.15 12.70
C GLU A 130 -3.41 -8.96 11.30
N THR A 131 -4.73 -9.14 11.18
CA THR A 131 -5.45 -8.94 9.91
C THR A 131 -5.29 -7.52 9.41
N ASN A 132 -5.46 -6.52 10.29
CA ASN A 132 -5.26 -5.11 9.93
C ASN A 132 -3.83 -4.85 9.47
N ALA A 133 -2.82 -5.40 10.17
CA ALA A 133 -1.43 -5.26 9.75
C ALA A 133 -1.14 -5.90 8.38
N VAL A 134 -1.78 -7.02 8.06
CA VAL A 134 -1.69 -7.63 6.71
C VAL A 134 -2.34 -6.72 5.66
N CYS A 135 -3.51 -6.16 5.96
CA CYS A 135 -4.21 -5.22 5.08
C CYS A 135 -3.37 -3.96 4.82
N ASP A 136 -2.77 -3.37 5.86
CA ASP A 136 -1.92 -2.19 5.75
C ASP A 136 -0.71 -2.46 4.83
N ARG A 137 -0.02 -3.59 5.01
CA ARG A 137 1.07 -4.00 4.12
C ARG A 137 0.60 -4.20 2.68
N ALA A 138 -0.59 -4.78 2.48
CA ALA A 138 -1.15 -4.96 1.14
C ALA A 138 -1.46 -3.61 0.48
N LEU A 139 -1.96 -2.63 1.23
CA LEU A 139 -2.20 -1.26 0.76
C LEU A 139 -0.89 -0.54 0.38
N GLU A 140 0.14 -0.66 1.21
CA GLU A 140 1.48 -0.11 0.90
C GLU A 140 2.06 -0.72 -0.38
N HIS A 141 1.95 -2.04 -0.54
CA HIS A 141 2.35 -2.73 -1.77
C HIS A 141 1.56 -2.24 -3.00
N HIS A 142 0.24 -2.07 -2.85
CA HIS A 142 -0.59 -1.54 -3.93
C HIS A 142 -0.18 -0.13 -4.34
N GLN A 143 0.07 0.76 -3.37
CA GLN A 143 0.55 2.12 -3.62
C GLN A 143 1.91 2.11 -4.33
N LYS A 144 2.83 1.24 -3.91
CA LYS A 144 4.13 1.10 -4.56
C LYS A 144 4.00 0.66 -6.02
N ILE A 145 3.17 -0.36 -6.29
CA ILE A 145 2.88 -0.82 -7.66
C ILE A 145 2.30 0.32 -8.49
N TYR A 146 1.33 1.05 -7.93
CA TYR A 146 0.70 2.18 -8.61
C TYR A 146 1.70 3.29 -8.96
N SER A 147 2.57 3.68 -8.03
CA SER A 147 3.64 4.66 -8.29
C SER A 147 4.60 4.19 -9.38
N THR A 148 5.03 2.93 -9.36
CA THR A 148 5.87 2.36 -10.42
C THR A 148 5.17 2.38 -11.78
N LEU A 149 3.87 2.05 -11.84
CA LEU A 149 3.10 2.13 -13.07
C LEU A 149 3.02 3.56 -13.61
N LEU A 150 2.83 4.55 -12.75
CA LEU A 150 2.83 5.97 -13.15
C LEU A 150 4.17 6.39 -13.76
N GLU A 151 5.29 5.99 -13.17
CA GLU A 151 6.62 6.24 -13.72
C GLU A 151 6.82 5.56 -15.09
N MET A 152 6.36 4.32 -15.24
CA MET A 152 6.40 3.60 -16.52
C MET A 152 5.57 4.33 -17.58
N PHE A 153 4.36 4.79 -17.26
CA PHE A 153 3.54 5.56 -18.18
C PHE A 153 4.19 6.89 -18.58
N ALA A 154 4.82 7.60 -17.65
CA ALA A 154 5.56 8.82 -17.96
C ALA A 154 6.71 8.54 -18.96
N LYS A 155 7.47 7.46 -18.75
CA LYS A 155 8.54 7.04 -19.68
C LYS A 155 8.01 6.65 -21.05
N VAL A 156 6.88 5.94 -21.13
CA VAL A 156 6.24 5.57 -22.41
C VAL A 156 5.80 6.82 -23.17
N ARG A 157 5.13 7.78 -22.51
CA ARG A 157 4.73 9.04 -23.14
C ARG A 157 5.92 9.88 -23.61
N TRP A 158 7.01 9.87 -22.83
CA TRP A 158 8.24 10.51 -23.25
C TRP A 158 8.82 9.85 -24.51
N LEU A 159 8.90 8.52 -24.56
CA LEU A 159 9.36 7.78 -25.75
C LEU A 159 8.48 8.04 -26.97
N GLU A 160 7.15 8.04 -26.80
CA GLU A 160 6.20 8.40 -27.86
C GLU A 160 6.50 9.79 -28.43
N SER A 161 6.72 10.78 -27.57
CA SER A 161 7.07 12.14 -27.99
C SER A 161 8.38 12.18 -28.78
N GLN A 162 9.40 11.41 -28.35
CA GLN A 162 10.68 11.32 -29.06
C GLN A 162 10.52 10.66 -30.44
N ILE A 163 9.67 9.65 -30.56
CA ILE A 163 9.38 9.00 -31.85
C ILE A 163 8.70 9.98 -32.80
N ILE A 164 7.69 10.73 -32.33
CA ILE A 164 6.99 11.74 -33.14
C ILE A 164 7.98 12.77 -33.67
N LEU A 165 8.83 13.34 -32.81
CA LEU A 165 9.86 14.30 -33.22
C LEU A 165 10.82 13.74 -34.28
N ARG A 166 11.25 12.48 -34.12
CA ARG A 166 12.14 11.82 -35.10
C ARG A 166 11.43 11.56 -36.43
N VAL A 167 10.15 11.21 -36.41
CA VAL A 167 9.34 11.01 -37.62
C VAL A 167 9.19 12.33 -38.38
N GLU A 168 8.91 13.43 -37.68
CA GLU A 168 8.82 14.76 -38.28
C GLU A 168 10.15 15.22 -38.88
N SER A 169 11.25 15.06 -38.14
CA SER A 169 12.60 15.36 -38.63
C SER A 169 12.95 14.53 -39.87
N SER A 170 12.70 13.22 -39.83
CA SER A 170 12.96 12.33 -40.97
C SER A 170 12.12 12.70 -42.19
N LYS A 171 10.84 13.07 -41.98
CA LYS A 171 9.96 13.55 -43.04
C LYS A 171 10.51 14.82 -43.69
N ALA A 172 11.00 15.77 -42.90
CA ALA A 172 11.63 16.99 -43.40
C ALA A 172 12.90 16.69 -44.22
N SER A 173 13.76 15.79 -43.73
CA SER A 173 14.95 15.34 -44.45
C SER A 173 14.61 14.65 -45.78
N ILE A 174 13.59 13.79 -45.80
CA ILE A 174 13.11 13.14 -47.04
C ILE A 174 12.61 14.18 -48.03
N SER A 175 11.75 15.11 -47.60
CA SER A 175 11.26 16.19 -48.48
C SER A 175 12.40 17.07 -49.02
N HIS A 176 13.44 17.33 -48.23
CA HIS A 176 14.62 18.05 -48.69
C HIS A 176 15.38 17.26 -49.76
N LEU A 177 15.64 15.97 -49.55
CA LEU A 177 16.29 15.10 -50.53
C LEU A 177 15.49 14.97 -51.82
N GLU A 178 14.17 14.85 -51.74
CA GLU A 178 13.28 14.84 -52.91
C GLU A 178 13.36 16.16 -53.70
N SER A 179 13.45 17.29 -52.99
CA SER A 179 13.61 18.60 -53.63
C SER A 179 14.95 18.74 -54.35
N LEU A 180 16.04 18.20 -53.79
CA LEU A 180 17.36 18.17 -54.43
C LEU A 180 17.35 17.30 -55.68
N LYS A 181 16.77 16.09 -55.58
CA LYS A 181 16.60 15.18 -56.72
C LYS A 181 15.82 15.83 -57.87
N SER A 182 14.84 16.69 -57.56
CA SER A 182 14.07 17.41 -58.59
C SER A 182 14.84 18.56 -59.25
N LYS A 183 15.93 19.04 -58.63
CA LYS A 183 16.76 20.14 -59.13
C LYS A 183 18.01 19.65 -59.87
N GLU A 184 18.48 18.44 -59.60
CA GLU A 184 19.64 17.87 -60.27
C GLU A 184 19.28 17.33 -61.67
N ASP A 185 19.23 18.24 -62.65
CA ASP A 185 19.75 17.93 -63.98
C ASP A 185 21.28 17.88 -63.85
N PHE A 186 21.84 16.70 -63.54
CA PHE A 186 23.29 16.42 -63.41
C PHE A 186 24.05 16.61 -64.74
N LYS A 187 24.06 17.81 -65.32
CA LYS A 187 24.76 18.10 -66.58
C LYS A 187 26.02 18.94 -66.44
N GLU A 188 26.23 19.63 -65.33
CA GLU A 188 27.43 20.44 -65.14
C GLU A 188 28.10 20.11 -63.81
N VAL A 189 29.32 19.57 -63.91
CA VAL A 189 30.25 19.48 -62.80
C VAL A 189 30.59 20.92 -62.38
N PRO A 190 30.42 21.30 -61.09
CA PRO A 190 30.73 22.64 -60.64
C PRO A 190 32.16 23.01 -61.00
N ALA A 191 32.39 24.26 -61.43
CA ALA A 191 33.73 24.73 -61.72
C ALA A 191 34.60 24.63 -60.44
N GLU A 192 35.91 24.39 -60.60
CA GLU A 192 36.85 24.26 -59.49
C GLU A 192 36.79 25.44 -58.50
N GLU A 193 36.49 26.64 -59.02
CA GLU A 193 36.27 27.87 -58.26
C GLU A 193 35.06 27.78 -57.29
N ASP A 194 33.96 27.12 -57.70
CA ASP A 194 32.79 26.93 -56.84
C ASP A 194 33.09 25.95 -55.70
N MET A 195 33.92 24.93 -55.94
CA MET A 195 34.38 24.03 -54.88
C MET A 195 35.26 24.75 -53.87
N VAL A 196 36.21 25.57 -54.33
CA VAL A 196 37.08 26.36 -53.45
C VAL A 196 36.28 27.35 -52.61
N ASN A 197 35.29 28.04 -53.21
CA ASN A 197 34.39 28.94 -52.49
C ASN A 197 33.56 28.19 -51.43
N THR A 198 33.06 27.00 -51.76
CA THR A 198 32.31 26.16 -50.82
C THR A 198 33.19 25.71 -49.65
N VAL A 199 34.42 25.27 -49.91
CA VAL A 199 35.38 24.88 -48.86
C VAL A 199 35.71 26.06 -47.95
N ASN A 200 35.89 27.25 -48.50
CA ASN A 200 36.13 28.45 -47.70
C ASN A 200 34.94 28.82 -46.81
N GLN A 201 33.71 28.70 -47.32
CA GLN A 201 32.50 28.89 -46.52
C GLN A 201 32.38 27.84 -45.40
N MET A 202 32.66 26.57 -45.69
CA MET A 202 32.67 25.51 -44.68
C MET A 202 33.68 25.82 -43.56
N ASN A 203 34.89 26.26 -43.91
CA ASN A 203 35.91 26.65 -42.93
C ASN A 203 35.45 27.83 -42.05
N GLN A 204 34.79 28.83 -42.62
CA GLN A 204 34.22 29.94 -41.84
C GLN A 204 33.12 29.47 -40.87
N LEU A 205 32.25 28.57 -41.32
CA LEU A 205 31.21 27.99 -40.45
C LEU A 205 31.81 27.16 -39.31
N ILE A 206 32.87 26.40 -39.58
CA ILE A 206 33.58 25.62 -38.55
C ILE A 206 34.14 26.55 -37.46
N VAL A 207 34.75 27.67 -37.84
CA VAL A 207 35.26 28.66 -36.88
C VAL A 207 34.12 29.22 -36.02
N GLN A 208 33.01 29.65 -36.63
CA GLN A 208 31.87 30.19 -35.89
C GLN A 208 31.21 29.17 -34.93
N ILE A 209 31.12 27.91 -35.34
CA ILE A 209 30.59 26.83 -34.50
C ILE A 209 31.51 26.59 -33.31
N THR A 210 32.83 26.61 -33.52
CA THR A 210 33.83 26.43 -32.47
C THR A 210 33.73 27.55 -31.44
N GLU A 211 33.69 28.81 -31.88
CA GLU A 211 33.52 29.98 -31.00
C GLU A 211 32.24 29.90 -30.16
N ARG A 212 31.11 29.51 -30.77
CA ARG A 212 29.85 29.32 -30.04
C ARG A 212 29.90 28.16 -29.05
N SER A 213 30.59 27.07 -29.41
CA SER A 213 30.76 25.94 -28.50
C SER A 213 31.57 26.32 -27.26
N ASP A 214 32.60 27.15 -27.43
CA ASP A 214 33.44 27.60 -26.31
C ASP A 214 32.67 28.55 -25.39
N LEU A 215 31.87 29.46 -25.96
CA LEU A 215 30.96 30.32 -25.19
C LEU A 215 29.93 29.51 -24.39
N ALA A 216 29.35 28.45 -24.98
CA ALA A 216 28.39 27.59 -24.30
C ALA A 216 29.02 26.84 -23.12
N LYS A 217 30.24 26.30 -23.30
CA LYS A 217 30.98 25.64 -22.21
C LYS A 217 31.33 26.61 -21.09
N ALA A 218 31.70 27.85 -21.42
CA ALA A 218 31.97 28.87 -20.41
C ALA A 218 30.71 29.20 -19.59
N ALA A 219 29.55 29.35 -20.24
CA ALA A 219 28.28 29.58 -19.57
C ALA A 219 27.82 28.38 -18.72
N GLU A 220 28.06 27.15 -19.17
CA GLU A 220 27.79 25.94 -18.40
C GLU A 220 28.64 25.88 -17.12
N LEU A 221 29.93 26.23 -17.23
CA LEU A 221 30.84 26.31 -16.08
C LEU A 221 30.35 27.36 -15.07
N GLU A 222 29.96 28.55 -15.55
CA GLU A 222 29.41 29.62 -14.72
C GLU A 222 28.12 29.20 -14.02
N ALA A 223 27.20 28.54 -14.73
CA ALA A 223 25.98 27.99 -14.14
C ALA A 223 26.28 26.94 -13.07
N CYS A 224 27.27 26.07 -13.30
CA CYS A 224 27.71 25.09 -12.31
C CYS A 224 28.32 25.76 -11.06
N GLU A 225 29.14 26.80 -11.23
CA GLU A 225 29.68 27.58 -10.11
C GLU A 225 28.58 28.28 -9.32
N LEU A 226 27.58 28.84 -9.99
CA LEU A 226 26.42 29.47 -9.37
C LEU A 226 25.59 28.47 -8.56
N LEU A 227 25.33 27.29 -9.12
CA LEU A 227 24.63 26.19 -8.42
C LEU A 227 25.43 25.69 -7.21
N LYS A 228 26.75 25.56 -7.31
CA LYS A 228 27.62 25.19 -6.18
C LYS A 228 27.59 26.25 -5.08
N THR A 229 27.64 27.52 -5.45
CA THR A 229 27.59 28.64 -4.50
C THR A 229 26.22 28.71 -3.80
N TYR A 230 25.14 28.50 -4.55
CA TYR A 230 23.79 28.44 -3.99
C TYR A 230 23.57 27.23 -3.07
N GLY A 231 24.05 26.06 -3.47
CA GLY A 231 24.03 24.84 -2.65
C GLY A 231 24.84 25.00 -1.36
N SER A 232 26.01 25.62 -1.45
CA SER A 232 26.86 25.90 -0.28
C SER A 232 26.18 26.89 0.67
N ASN A 233 25.63 28.00 0.14
CA ASN A 233 24.96 29.02 0.96
C ASN A 233 23.66 28.53 1.61
N SER A 234 22.88 27.70 0.91
CA SER A 234 21.66 27.08 1.46
C SER A 234 22.00 26.08 2.58
N SER A 235 23.09 25.32 2.43
CA SER A 235 23.58 24.44 3.49
C SER A 235 24.05 25.23 4.72
N THR A 236 24.79 26.33 4.53
CA THR A 236 25.23 27.22 5.62
C THR A 236 24.04 27.89 6.31
N PHE A 237 23.04 28.33 5.56
CA PHE A 237 21.80 28.92 6.10
C PHE A 237 21.02 27.91 6.96
N LEU A 238 20.87 26.67 6.49
CA LEU A 238 20.22 25.61 7.27
C LEU A 238 21.01 25.25 8.53
N ILE A 239 22.34 25.23 8.46
CA ILE A 239 23.20 25.01 9.63
C ILE A 239 23.00 26.15 10.65
N SER A 240 23.03 27.42 10.23
CA SER A 240 22.80 28.56 11.13
C SER A 240 21.37 28.61 11.70
N LEU A 241 20.36 28.14 10.95
CA LEU A 241 18.99 28.03 11.46
C LEU A 241 18.87 26.94 12.53
N LEU A 242 19.54 25.80 12.33
CA LEU A 242 19.56 24.70 13.30
C LEU A 242 20.41 25.03 14.55
N GLU A 243 21.46 25.84 14.40
CA GLU A 243 22.27 26.32 15.52
C GLU A 243 21.55 27.40 16.33
N THR A 244 20.65 28.19 15.72
CA THR A 244 19.88 29.22 16.44
C THR A 244 18.72 28.64 17.25
N GLU A 245 18.17 27.48 16.87
CA GLU A 245 17.18 26.75 17.70
C GLU A 245 17.77 26.14 18.98
N GLN A 246 19.08 25.92 19.04
CA GLN A 246 19.77 25.47 20.28
C GLN A 246 19.99 26.60 21.31
N CYS A 247 19.67 27.85 20.97
CA CYS A 247 19.86 29.02 21.83
C CYS A 247 18.53 29.64 22.32
N LEU A 248 17.44 28.87 22.40
CA LEU A 248 16.26 29.31 23.15
C LEU A 248 16.56 29.15 24.66
N PRO A 249 16.54 30.25 25.45
CA PRO A 249 16.87 30.17 26.86
C PRO A 249 15.82 29.34 27.61
N GLU A 250 16.26 28.25 28.23
CA GLU A 250 15.56 27.56 29.31
C GLU A 250 15.28 28.57 30.42
N GLY A 251 14.07 29.13 30.41
CA GLY A 251 13.83 30.30 31.23
C GLY A 251 12.37 30.71 31.41
N LEU A 252 11.41 29.77 31.37
CA LEU A 252 10.11 29.97 32.01
C LEU A 252 9.66 28.66 32.64
N GLY A 253 10.06 28.48 33.90
CA GLY A 253 9.67 27.36 34.73
C GLY A 253 8.18 27.40 35.05
N LEU A 254 7.50 26.29 34.77
CA LEU A 254 6.37 25.82 35.56
C LEU A 254 6.61 24.34 35.81
N GLY A 255 6.87 24.02 37.07
CA GLY A 255 7.27 22.70 37.51
C GLY A 255 6.20 21.64 37.26
N SER A 256 6.66 20.47 36.84
CA SER A 256 6.03 19.21 37.18
C SER A 256 7.09 18.12 37.17
N ASN A 257 7.15 17.38 38.28
CA ASN A 257 8.03 16.22 38.45
C ASN A 257 7.48 15.07 37.61
N GLY A 258 8.34 14.40 36.82
CA GLY A 258 8.01 13.11 36.21
C GLY A 258 8.88 12.74 35.02
N ASP A 259 9.81 11.82 35.27
CA ASP A 259 10.55 10.93 34.36
C ASP A 259 11.12 11.49 33.04
N GLY A 260 12.44 11.68 33.07
CA GLY A 260 13.26 12.01 31.92
C GLY A 260 13.36 10.84 30.93
N VAL A 261 12.85 11.07 29.73
CA VAL A 261 13.19 10.31 28.53
C VAL A 261 14.18 11.16 27.71
N ASP A 262 15.33 10.56 27.44
CA ASP A 262 16.51 11.13 26.80
C ASP A 262 16.23 11.53 25.34
N LYS A 263 15.90 12.80 25.09
CA LYS A 263 15.57 13.34 23.76
C LYS A 263 16.81 13.57 22.87
N CYS A 264 18.03 13.28 23.34
CA CYS A 264 19.24 13.40 22.51
C CYS A 264 19.41 12.24 21.52
N GLY A 265 18.71 11.10 21.70
CA GLY A 265 18.79 9.95 20.81
C GLY A 265 18.12 10.16 19.44
N GLU A 266 16.94 10.77 19.41
CA GLU A 266 16.14 10.90 18.17
C GLU A 266 16.77 11.84 17.13
N LEU A 267 17.56 12.82 17.57
CA LEU A 267 18.20 13.76 16.65
C LEU A 267 19.36 13.12 15.86
N ASN A 268 20.04 12.14 16.45
CA ASN A 268 21.12 11.38 15.79
C ASN A 268 20.56 10.40 14.75
N ASP A 269 19.38 9.83 14.99
CA ASP A 269 18.71 8.96 14.03
C ASP A 269 18.19 9.73 12.81
N LEU A 270 17.73 10.98 13.00
CA LEU A 270 17.38 11.87 11.88
C LEU A 270 18.60 12.24 11.03
N LYS A 271 19.75 12.57 11.65
CA LYS A 271 21.00 12.84 10.90
C LYS A 271 21.46 11.65 10.06
N LYS A 272 21.29 10.43 10.58
CA LYS A 272 21.60 9.18 9.87
C LYS A 272 20.61 8.89 8.73
N LYS A 273 19.32 9.15 8.94
CA LYS A 273 18.26 8.96 7.94
C LYS A 273 18.40 9.89 6.72
N TYR A 274 18.92 11.11 6.91
CA TYR A 274 19.08 12.10 5.84
C TYR A 274 20.51 12.24 5.32
N GLY A 275 21.44 11.35 5.70
CA GLY A 275 22.80 11.32 5.12
C GLY A 275 23.65 12.56 5.43
N LEU A 276 23.36 13.27 6.53
CA LEU A 276 24.09 14.48 6.94
C LEU A 276 25.32 14.17 7.81
N SER A 277 25.67 12.90 7.99
CA SER A 277 26.92 12.49 8.64
C SER A 277 28.08 12.65 7.65
N LYS A 278 29.00 13.57 7.96
CA LYS A 278 30.28 13.67 7.26
C LYS A 278 31.15 12.48 7.60
N ASP A 279 31.00 11.39 6.86
CA ASP A 279 32.05 10.39 6.70
C ASP A 279 32.45 10.38 5.22
N GLU A 280 33.53 11.12 4.93
CA GLU A 280 34.20 11.12 3.64
C GLU A 280 34.99 9.81 3.45
N ASN A 281 35.08 9.39 2.18
CA ASN A 281 35.99 8.39 1.59
C ASN A 281 35.57 6.91 1.63
N ASN A 282 35.00 6.44 0.52
CA ASN A 282 35.74 5.52 -0.35
C ASN A 282 35.12 5.43 -1.76
N MET A 283 35.94 5.75 -2.74
CA MET A 283 35.80 5.33 -4.14
C MET A 283 35.92 3.80 -4.23
N VAL A 284 35.02 3.13 -4.97
CA VAL A 284 35.38 1.97 -5.79
C VAL A 284 34.57 2.04 -7.09
N GLU A 285 35.31 1.82 -8.17
CA GLU A 285 34.96 1.90 -9.58
C GLU A 285 34.04 0.77 -10.07
N ASP A 286 33.41 1.04 -11.22
CA ASP A 286 33.00 0.14 -12.30
C ASP A 286 32.52 -1.28 -11.97
N GLU A 287 31.27 -1.58 -12.37
CA GLU A 287 31.03 -2.87 -13.01
C GLU A 287 30.00 -2.82 -14.14
N VAL A 288 30.36 -3.61 -15.15
CA VAL A 288 29.93 -3.63 -16.53
C VAL A 288 28.59 -4.34 -16.71
N VAL A 289 27.80 -3.81 -17.65
CA VAL A 289 26.60 -4.36 -18.28
C VAL A 289 26.67 -5.87 -18.54
N LYS A 290 25.68 -6.63 -18.04
CA LYS A 290 25.14 -7.82 -18.72
C LYS A 290 23.62 -7.84 -18.61
N SER A 291 22.96 -7.29 -19.62
CA SER A 291 21.54 -7.52 -19.90
C SER A 291 21.36 -8.93 -20.47
N GLN A 292 20.66 -9.81 -19.75
CA GLN A 292 20.18 -11.08 -20.28
C GLN A 292 18.70 -10.96 -20.67
N ASP A 293 18.43 -11.30 -21.92
CA ASP A 293 17.13 -11.45 -22.54
C ASP A 293 16.24 -12.46 -21.80
N TYR A 294 15.03 -12.05 -21.44
CA TYR A 294 13.88 -12.96 -21.28
C TYR A 294 12.62 -12.31 -21.85
N THR A 295 12.35 -12.60 -23.12
CA THR A 295 11.01 -12.48 -23.71
C THR A 295 10.49 -13.88 -24.03
N LYS A 296 9.44 -14.32 -23.33
CA LYS A 296 8.49 -15.30 -23.82
C LYS A 296 7.09 -14.92 -23.32
N PRO A 297 6.13 -14.59 -24.20
CA PRO A 297 4.73 -14.50 -23.83
C PRO A 297 4.12 -15.90 -23.75
N VAL A 298 3.43 -16.17 -22.64
CA VAL A 298 2.53 -17.32 -22.47
C VAL A 298 1.21 -16.96 -23.12
N THR A 299 0.82 -17.68 -24.17
CA THR A 299 -0.53 -17.63 -24.74
C THR A 299 -1.43 -18.59 -23.97
N CYS A 300 -2.43 -18.07 -23.26
CA CYS A 300 -3.57 -18.87 -22.77
C CYS A 300 -4.59 -19.01 -23.89
N SER A 301 -4.76 -20.23 -24.38
CA SER A 301 -5.90 -20.63 -25.20
C SER A 301 -7.10 -20.88 -24.28
N LEU A 302 -8.19 -20.14 -24.53
CA LEU A 302 -9.52 -20.44 -23.98
C LEU A 302 -10.08 -21.68 -24.67
N ASN A 303 -10.42 -22.69 -23.88
CA ASN A 303 -11.45 -23.70 -24.18
C ASN A 303 -12.49 -23.64 -23.06
#